data_AF-A0A6J2UC70-F1
#
_entry.id   AF-A0A6J2UC70-F1
#
_cell.length_a   1.000
_cell.length_b   1.000
_cell.length_c   1.000
_cell.angle_alpha   90.00
_cell.angle_beta   90.00
_cell.angle_gamma   90.00
#
_symmetry.space_group_name_H-M   'P 1'
#
loop_
_entity.id
_entity.type
_entity.pdbx_description
1 polymer ?
#
loop_
_entity_poly.entity_id
_entity_poly.type
_entity_poly.pdbx_seq_one_letter_code
_entity_poly.pdbx_strand_id
1 'polypeptide(L)'
;MSSGNGEVCPIIRGILKDLTQRTPLSARSESMTWLMPSNTKPIWSRRLFRNIEGTARQDPSNKWHAYDIEITDRLWSLWGSMHPCAAWFDNMVRGRQTLGCCVVACCAASVFRRLADWNAKLLDAIVVNGDKYYRESVVSSQRWDHNLGVDDMSLHCEFESMRFMVQLQLLAFGHLYSGPASAVMSLSEALSYFFTRCQWGILECQQRRLAFGYTSTHEGGYFMYDCSEWDRPIFPNDMGASYILRTKQLIILLYCLIVTLNVQQKNVEFRLYNADIARIQNNENKYAEDDEVEVKTKKTLKH
;
A
#
# COMPACT_ATOMS: atom_id res chain seq x y z
N MET A 1 -35.17 -13.91 11.44
CA MET A 1 -34.06 -13.01 11.05
C MET A 1 -32.85 -13.88 10.82
N SER A 2 -32.51 -14.13 9.56
CA SER A 2 -31.55 -15.17 9.16
C SER A 2 -30.12 -14.74 9.48
N SER A 3 -29.53 -15.37 10.50
CA SER A 3 -28.09 -15.42 10.73
C SER A 3 -27.46 -16.26 9.61
N GLY A 4 -27.19 -15.64 8.47
CA GLY A 4 -26.42 -16.27 7.41
C GLY A 4 -25.01 -16.53 7.90
N ASN A 5 -24.72 -17.78 8.28
CA ASN A 5 -23.37 -18.27 8.47
C ASN A 5 -22.55 -17.84 7.24
N GLY A 6 -21.50 -17.03 7.48
CA GLY A 6 -20.62 -16.51 6.46
C GLY A 6 -19.77 -17.62 5.86
N GLU A 7 -20.39 -18.51 5.08
CA GLU A 7 -19.66 -19.53 4.34
C GLU A 7 -18.73 -18.85 3.34
N VAL A 8 -17.43 -18.95 3.64
CA VAL A 8 -16.34 -18.67 2.72
C VAL A 8 -16.56 -19.54 1.48
N CYS A 9 -16.74 -18.90 0.32
CA CYS A 9 -17.05 -19.54 -0.95
C CYS A 9 -16.14 -20.76 -1.23
N PRO A 10 -16.65 -21.89 -1.74
CA PRO A 10 -15.84 -23.07 -2.08
C PRO A 10 -14.64 -22.76 -3.00
N ILE A 11 -14.78 -21.75 -3.86
CA ILE A 11 -13.70 -21.23 -4.73
C ILE A 11 -12.57 -20.63 -3.89
N ILE A 12 -12.92 -19.83 -2.87
CA ILE A 12 -11.95 -19.33 -1.89
C ILE A 12 -11.28 -20.52 -1.20
N ARG A 13 -12.02 -21.56 -0.79
CA ARG A 13 -11.39 -22.74 -0.15
C ARG A 13 -10.40 -23.46 -1.07
N GLY A 14 -10.65 -23.55 -2.38
CA GLY A 14 -9.71 -24.14 -3.34
C GLY A 14 -8.42 -23.33 -3.47
N ILE A 15 -8.54 -22.02 -3.66
CA ILE A 15 -7.38 -21.11 -3.75
C ILE A 15 -6.65 -21.05 -2.41
N LEU A 16 -7.36 -20.99 -1.29
CA LEU A 16 -6.77 -21.04 0.05
C LEU A 16 -6.09 -22.37 0.30
N LYS A 17 -6.65 -23.51 -0.10
CA LYS A 17 -5.98 -24.81 0.03
C LYS A 17 -4.65 -24.82 -0.71
N ASP A 18 -4.56 -24.15 -1.85
CA ASP A 18 -3.31 -23.97 -2.58
C ASP A 18 -2.38 -22.95 -1.90
N LEU A 19 -2.89 -21.79 -1.49
CA LEU A 19 -2.13 -20.74 -0.79
C LEU A 19 -1.71 -21.14 0.64
N THR A 20 -2.32 -22.16 1.23
CA THR A 20 -2.01 -22.72 2.57
C THR A 20 -1.11 -23.95 2.51
N GLN A 21 -0.85 -24.51 1.32
CA GLN A 21 0.15 -25.57 1.18
C GLN A 21 1.53 -25.07 1.62
N ARG A 22 2.27 -25.94 2.34
CA ARG A 22 3.61 -25.64 2.87
C ARG A 22 4.71 -25.75 1.81
N THR A 23 4.42 -26.43 0.70
CA THR A 23 5.32 -26.52 -0.45
C THR A 23 5.42 -25.14 -1.12
N PRO A 24 6.63 -24.69 -1.51
CA PRO A 24 6.76 -23.51 -2.36
C PRO A 24 5.92 -23.73 -3.61
N LEU A 25 4.88 -22.90 -3.80
CA LEU A 25 4.15 -22.90 -5.06
C LEU A 25 5.17 -22.49 -6.14
N SER A 26 5.37 -23.35 -7.14
CA SER A 26 6.07 -22.97 -8.37
C SER A 26 5.44 -21.70 -8.93
N ALA A 27 6.20 -20.86 -9.64
CA ALA A 27 5.75 -19.61 -10.23
C ALA A 27 4.37 -19.76 -10.90
N ARG A 28 3.32 -19.41 -10.16
CA ARG A 28 1.93 -19.44 -10.63
C ARG A 28 1.61 -18.03 -11.10
N SER A 29 1.24 -17.92 -12.37
CA SER A 29 0.70 -16.68 -12.92
C SER A 29 -0.65 -16.36 -12.27
N GLU A 30 -1.00 -15.07 -12.28
CA GLU A 30 -2.32 -14.64 -11.84
C GLU A 30 -3.44 -15.29 -12.66
N SER A 31 -4.60 -15.46 -12.04
CA SER A 31 -5.78 -16.02 -12.69
C SER A 31 -7.04 -15.25 -12.32
N MET A 32 -7.90 -15.02 -13.32
CA MET A 32 -9.24 -14.47 -13.09
C MET A 32 -10.09 -15.36 -12.20
N THR A 33 -9.78 -16.66 -12.07
CA THR A 33 -10.48 -17.56 -11.14
C THR A 33 -10.29 -17.19 -9.68
N TRP A 34 -9.32 -16.31 -9.36
CA TRP A 34 -9.14 -15.74 -8.03
C TRP A 34 -10.15 -14.66 -7.69
N LEU A 35 -10.77 -14.08 -8.71
CA LEU A 35 -11.79 -13.07 -8.52
C LEU A 35 -13.05 -13.69 -7.95
N MET A 36 -13.66 -12.91 -7.07
CA MET A 36 -14.80 -13.33 -6.29
C MET A 36 -16.07 -13.26 -7.16
N PRO A 37 -16.89 -14.32 -7.28
CA PRO A 37 -18.19 -14.22 -7.92
C PRO A 37 -19.06 -13.16 -7.26
N SER A 38 -20.02 -12.60 -8.00
CA SER A 38 -20.99 -11.63 -7.48
C SER A 38 -21.58 -12.11 -6.14
N ASN A 39 -21.52 -11.25 -5.11
CA ASN A 39 -21.96 -11.46 -3.70
C ASN A 39 -21.00 -12.19 -2.74
N THR A 40 -19.84 -12.65 -3.22
CA THR A 40 -18.82 -13.20 -2.33
C THR A 40 -17.84 -12.11 -1.89
N LYS A 41 -17.26 -12.27 -0.70
CA LYS A 41 -16.44 -11.22 -0.05
C LYS A 41 -14.97 -11.66 -0.06
N PRO A 42 -14.01 -10.75 -0.35
CA PRO A 42 -12.61 -11.02 -0.09
C PRO A 42 -12.39 -11.47 1.35
N ILE A 43 -11.40 -12.33 1.58
CA ILE A 43 -11.20 -12.92 2.90
C ILE A 43 -10.97 -11.83 3.95
N TRP A 44 -10.28 -10.73 3.64
CA TRP A 44 -10.09 -9.59 4.55
C TRP A 44 -11.28 -8.62 4.64
N SER A 45 -12.44 -8.91 4.03
CA SER A 45 -13.59 -8.00 4.08
C SER A 45 -14.02 -7.68 5.52
N ARG A 46 -14.18 -6.39 5.85
CA ARG A 46 -14.68 -5.89 7.15
C ARG A 46 -16.12 -6.29 7.44
N ARG A 47 -16.82 -6.84 6.46
CA ARG A 47 -18.17 -7.42 6.61
C ARG A 47 -18.15 -8.86 7.13
N LEU A 48 -16.96 -9.44 7.33
CA LEU A 48 -16.78 -10.76 7.94
C LEU A 48 -16.36 -10.58 9.40
N PHE A 49 -17.14 -11.15 10.33
CA PHE A 49 -16.85 -11.08 11.77
C PHE A 49 -15.75 -12.04 12.21
N ARG A 50 -15.46 -13.06 11.39
CA ARG A 50 -14.48 -14.10 11.66
C ARG A 50 -13.55 -14.27 10.46
N ASN A 51 -12.32 -14.68 10.72
CA ASN A 51 -11.39 -15.09 9.67
C ASN A 51 -11.76 -16.47 9.10
N ILE A 52 -10.97 -16.95 8.14
CA ILE A 52 -11.23 -18.22 7.45
C ILE A 52 -11.17 -19.43 8.39
N GLU A 53 -10.48 -19.30 9.53
CA GLU A 53 -10.29 -20.33 10.56
C GLU A 53 -11.37 -20.25 11.65
N GLY A 54 -12.32 -19.31 11.52
CA GLY A 54 -13.41 -19.11 12.49
C GLY A 54 -13.04 -18.25 13.69
N THR A 55 -11.83 -17.71 13.75
CA THR A 55 -11.38 -16.82 14.83
C THR A 55 -12.04 -15.45 14.69
N ALA A 56 -12.56 -14.91 15.80
CA ALA A 56 -13.20 -13.59 15.80
C ALA A 56 -12.20 -12.47 15.48
N ARG A 57 -12.58 -11.59 14.56
CA ARG A 57 -11.83 -10.34 14.29
C ARG A 57 -12.16 -9.35 15.40
N GLN A 58 -11.23 -8.43 15.70
CA GLN A 58 -11.34 -7.40 16.75
C GLN A 58 -11.10 -7.83 18.20
N ASP A 59 -10.99 -9.13 18.48
CA ASP A 59 -10.52 -9.58 19.79
C ASP A 59 -9.00 -9.34 19.91
N PRO A 60 -8.52 -8.54 20.87
CA PRO A 60 -7.09 -8.28 21.05
C PRO A 60 -6.26 -9.56 21.25
N SER A 61 -6.82 -10.63 21.81
CA SER A 61 -6.09 -11.90 21.99
C SER A 61 -5.83 -12.62 20.67
N ASN A 62 -6.56 -12.26 19.62
CA ASN A 62 -6.50 -12.90 18.30
C ASN A 62 -5.74 -12.04 17.27
N LYS A 63 -5.00 -11.04 17.74
CA LYS A 63 -4.19 -10.15 16.91
C LYS A 63 -2.71 -10.53 16.95
N TRP A 64 -2.02 -10.22 15.85
CA TRP A 64 -0.56 -10.20 15.79
C TRP A 64 -0.12 -8.74 15.79
N HIS A 65 0.41 -8.25 16.91
CA HIS A 65 0.60 -6.81 17.17
C HIS A 65 -0.72 -6.04 16.94
N ALA A 66 -0.75 -5.04 16.05
CA ALA A 66 -1.97 -4.32 15.71
C ALA A 66 -2.85 -5.02 14.64
N TYR A 67 -2.35 -6.09 14.01
CA TYR A 67 -2.98 -6.72 12.86
C TYR A 67 -4.01 -7.78 13.24
N ASP A 68 -5.12 -7.83 12.49
CA ASP A 68 -6.00 -8.99 12.45
C ASP A 68 -5.32 -10.13 11.65
N ILE A 69 -5.42 -11.37 12.15
CA ILE A 69 -4.90 -12.56 11.46
C ILE A 69 -5.94 -13.06 10.47
N GLU A 70 -5.64 -12.99 9.17
CA GLU A 70 -6.56 -13.42 8.10
C GLU A 70 -6.35 -14.87 7.70
N ILE A 71 -5.09 -15.28 7.63
CA ILE A 71 -4.63 -16.65 7.43
C ILE A 71 -3.43 -16.84 8.37
N THR A 72 -3.49 -17.81 9.27
CA THR A 72 -2.42 -18.02 10.26
C THR A 72 -1.06 -18.17 9.57
N ASP A 73 -0.08 -17.41 10.07
CA ASP A 73 1.30 -17.32 9.57
C ASP A 73 1.48 -16.87 8.11
N ARG A 74 0.43 -16.40 7.44
CA ARG A 74 0.47 -16.13 5.98
C ARG A 74 -0.09 -14.78 5.57
N LEU A 75 -1.19 -14.33 6.15
CA LEU A 75 -1.84 -13.07 5.78
C LEU A 75 -2.38 -12.37 7.00
N TRP A 76 -2.08 -11.08 7.09
CA TRP A 76 -2.52 -10.19 8.15
C TRP A 76 -3.11 -8.92 7.53
N SER A 77 -4.12 -8.35 8.19
CA SER A 77 -4.71 -7.07 7.79
C SER A 77 -4.62 -6.05 8.92
N LEU A 78 -4.36 -4.80 8.58
CA LEU A 78 -4.41 -3.67 9.49
C LEU A 78 -5.23 -2.56 8.84
N TRP A 79 -6.06 -1.90 9.65
CA TRP A 79 -7.09 -0.97 9.20
C TRP A 79 -6.92 0.38 9.89
N GLY A 80 -7.01 1.46 9.11
CA GLY A 80 -7.19 2.81 9.62
C GLY A 80 -8.64 3.08 9.98
N SER A 81 -8.92 4.32 10.33
CA SER A 81 -10.26 4.86 10.56
C SER A 81 -10.64 5.94 9.53
N MET A 82 -9.67 6.43 8.76
CA MET A 82 -9.84 7.50 7.78
C MET A 82 -9.92 6.98 6.35
N HIS A 83 -10.79 7.61 5.56
CA HIS A 83 -10.90 7.40 4.12
C HIS A 83 -10.66 8.73 3.37
N PRO A 84 -10.04 8.74 2.18
CA PRO A 84 -9.87 9.95 1.36
C PRO A 84 -11.15 10.74 1.05
N CYS A 85 -12.33 10.09 1.08
CA CYS A 85 -13.63 10.75 0.92
C CYS A 85 -14.24 11.26 2.23
N ALA A 86 -13.55 11.16 3.37
CA ALA A 86 -14.06 11.61 4.65
C ALA A 86 -14.40 13.12 4.64
N ALA A 87 -15.44 13.49 5.39
CA ALA A 87 -15.93 14.87 5.45
C ALA A 87 -14.93 15.88 6.03
N TRP A 88 -13.85 15.40 6.65
CA TRP A 88 -12.75 16.24 7.12
C TRP A 88 -11.97 16.86 5.95
N PHE A 89 -11.82 16.16 4.82
CA PHE A 89 -11.11 16.71 3.67
C PHE A 89 -11.96 17.75 2.92
N ASP A 90 -11.31 18.56 2.09
CA ASP A 90 -11.99 19.57 1.28
C ASP A 90 -12.81 18.90 0.18
N ASN A 91 -14.05 19.34 -0.02
CA ASN A 91 -14.97 18.73 -0.97
C ASN A 91 -14.45 18.76 -2.42
N MET A 92 -13.56 19.70 -2.75
CA MET A 92 -12.97 19.81 -4.09
C MET A 92 -11.96 18.70 -4.40
N VAL A 93 -11.34 18.11 -3.38
CA VAL A 93 -10.25 17.13 -3.55
C VAL A 93 -10.57 15.72 -3.04
N ARG A 94 -11.66 15.54 -2.28
CA ARG A 94 -12.08 14.23 -1.72
C ARG A 94 -12.08 13.12 -2.78
N GLY A 95 -11.45 12.00 -2.43
CA GLY A 95 -11.32 10.81 -3.27
C GLY A 95 -10.25 10.90 -4.37
N ARG A 96 -9.62 12.06 -4.59
CA ARG A 96 -8.62 12.26 -5.64
C ARG A 96 -7.19 12.07 -5.13
N GLN A 97 -6.99 12.16 -3.83
CA GLN A 97 -5.69 12.09 -3.16
C GLN A 97 -5.11 10.67 -3.02
N THR A 98 -5.73 9.65 -3.62
CA THR A 98 -5.29 8.24 -3.53
C THR A 98 -3.84 8.03 -3.97
N LEU A 99 -3.40 8.69 -5.06
CA LEU A 99 -2.01 8.61 -5.51
C LEU A 99 -1.05 9.21 -4.47
N GLY A 100 -1.41 10.37 -3.90
CA GLY A 100 -0.64 10.99 -2.82
C GLY A 100 -0.54 10.09 -1.59
N CYS A 101 -1.65 9.43 -1.21
CA CYS A 101 -1.66 8.45 -0.11
C CYS A 101 -0.75 7.25 -0.40
N CYS A 102 -0.72 6.75 -1.65
CA CYS A 102 0.17 5.65 -2.04
C CYS A 102 1.65 6.04 -1.91
N VAL A 103 2.01 7.25 -2.35
CA VAL A 103 3.39 7.77 -2.21
C VAL A 103 3.80 7.89 -0.75
N VAL A 104 2.92 8.45 0.09
CA VAL A 104 3.17 8.60 1.52
C VAL A 104 3.26 7.24 2.21
N ALA A 105 2.48 6.23 1.79
CA ALA A 105 2.62 4.87 2.31
C ALA A 105 4.00 4.27 2.01
N CYS A 106 4.56 4.53 0.83
CA CYS A 106 5.94 4.13 0.51
C CYS A 106 6.96 4.89 1.37
N CYS A 107 6.75 6.19 1.64
CA CYS A 107 7.59 6.96 2.56
C CYS A 107 7.54 6.37 3.98
N ALA A 108 6.34 6.04 4.48
CA ALA A 108 6.15 5.38 5.77
C ALA A 108 6.89 4.03 5.84
N ALA A 109 6.85 3.22 4.77
CA ALA A 109 7.58 1.96 4.70
C ALA A 109 9.11 2.13 4.70
N SER A 110 9.62 3.22 4.13
CA SER A 110 11.05 3.55 4.17
C SER A 110 11.56 3.88 5.58
N VAL A 111 10.68 4.45 6.43
CA VAL A 111 10.98 4.83 7.82
C VAL A 111 10.70 3.68 8.79
N PHE A 112 9.47 3.15 8.76
CA PHE A 112 8.98 2.10 9.64
C PHE A 112 9.12 0.73 8.98
N ARG A 113 10.37 0.30 8.81
CA ARG A 113 10.70 -0.94 8.08
C ARG A 113 10.16 -2.20 8.73
N ARG A 114 9.94 -2.23 10.05
CA ARG A 114 9.25 -3.33 10.72
C ARG A 114 7.75 -3.12 10.58
N LEU A 115 7.10 -3.95 9.76
CA LEU A 115 5.64 -3.86 9.56
C LEU A 115 4.87 -4.13 10.87
N ALA A 116 5.46 -4.84 11.84
CA ALA A 116 4.89 -4.99 13.18
C ALA A 116 4.63 -3.66 13.92
N ASP A 117 5.40 -2.60 13.62
CA ASP A 117 5.27 -1.30 14.27
C ASP A 117 4.09 -0.47 13.70
N TRP A 118 3.53 -0.91 12.56
CA TRP A 118 2.42 -0.23 11.92
C TRP A 118 1.14 -0.44 12.73
N ASN A 119 0.33 0.61 12.82
CA ASN A 119 -0.93 0.61 13.55
C ASN A 119 -1.96 1.52 12.86
N ALA A 120 -3.20 1.53 13.36
CA ALA A 120 -4.29 2.31 12.76
C ALA A 120 -3.97 3.82 12.66
N LYS A 121 -3.30 4.38 13.68
CA LYS A 121 -2.92 5.81 13.68
C LYS A 121 -1.91 6.12 12.57
N LEU A 122 -0.98 5.21 12.30
CA LEU A 122 -0.05 5.36 11.17
C LEU A 122 -0.78 5.38 9.83
N LEU A 123 -1.78 4.51 9.65
CA LEU A 123 -2.60 4.50 8.43
C LEU A 123 -3.42 5.78 8.27
N ASP A 124 -3.96 6.32 9.36
CA ASP A 124 -4.66 7.60 9.34
C ASP A 124 -3.72 8.77 9.03
N ALA A 125 -2.51 8.75 9.58
CA ALA A 125 -1.47 9.71 9.27
C ALA A 125 -1.06 9.66 7.78
N ILE A 126 -1.00 8.47 7.18
CA ILE A 126 -0.75 8.31 5.73
C ILE A 126 -1.85 9.01 4.91
N VAL A 127 -3.12 8.85 5.27
CA VAL A 127 -4.24 9.49 4.53
C VAL A 127 -4.17 11.02 4.68
N VAL A 128 -3.92 11.53 5.89
CA VAL A 128 -3.82 12.98 6.14
C VAL A 128 -2.64 13.61 5.39
N ASN A 129 -1.45 13.01 5.48
CA ASN A 129 -0.27 13.51 4.77
C ASN A 129 -0.39 13.30 3.25
N GLY A 130 -1.12 12.26 2.82
CA GLY A 130 -1.44 12.02 1.41
C GLY A 130 -2.33 13.12 0.80
N ASP A 131 -3.30 13.62 1.55
CA ASP A 131 -4.11 14.80 1.16
C ASP A 131 -3.24 16.06 1.03
N LYS A 132 -2.38 16.33 2.04
CA LYS A 132 -1.43 17.46 2.01
C LYS A 132 -0.52 17.39 0.78
N TYR A 133 0.14 16.25 0.57
CA TYR A 133 1.05 16.04 -0.55
C TYR A 133 0.36 16.12 -1.92
N TYR A 134 -0.88 15.61 -2.03
CA TYR A 134 -1.68 15.76 -3.25
C TYR A 134 -1.97 17.23 -3.57
N ARG A 135 -2.38 18.04 -2.59
CA ARG A 135 -2.64 19.47 -2.79
C ARG A 135 -1.38 20.24 -3.16
N GLU A 136 -0.26 19.94 -2.51
CA GLU A 136 1.04 20.52 -2.89
C GLU A 136 1.39 20.17 -4.34
N SER A 137 1.11 18.94 -4.76
CA SER A 137 1.30 18.49 -6.15
C SER A 137 0.38 19.23 -7.13
N VAL A 138 -0.87 19.50 -6.77
CA VAL A 138 -1.81 20.31 -7.59
C VAL A 138 -1.24 21.71 -7.80
N VAL A 139 -0.72 22.33 -6.74
CA VAL A 139 -0.11 23.67 -6.79
C VAL A 139 1.15 23.65 -7.65
N SER A 140 2.06 22.68 -7.45
CA SER A 140 3.34 22.62 -8.15
C SER A 140 3.18 22.30 -9.64
N SER A 141 2.25 21.42 -10.00
CA SER A 141 1.95 21.07 -11.40
C SER A 141 1.04 22.08 -12.10
N GLN A 142 0.40 22.99 -11.34
CA GLN A 142 -0.65 23.90 -11.81
C GLN A 142 -1.87 23.17 -12.43
N ARG A 143 -2.10 21.91 -12.05
CA ARG A 143 -3.19 21.05 -12.55
C ARG A 143 -4.44 21.13 -11.68
N TRP A 144 -5.14 22.25 -11.81
CA TRP A 144 -6.41 22.52 -11.09
C TRP A 144 -7.63 21.77 -11.65
N ASP A 145 -7.47 20.98 -12.71
CA ASP A 145 -8.46 20.00 -13.15
C ASP A 145 -8.53 18.77 -12.22
N HIS A 146 -7.62 18.69 -11.24
CA HIS A 146 -7.57 17.65 -10.22
C HIS A 146 -7.50 16.23 -10.81
N ASN A 147 -6.79 16.11 -11.92
CA ASN A 147 -6.54 14.85 -12.61
C ASN A 147 -5.03 14.61 -12.72
N LEU A 148 -4.39 14.51 -11.55
CA LEU A 148 -2.94 14.30 -11.46
C LEU A 148 -2.60 12.84 -11.77
N GLY A 149 -1.67 12.67 -12.69
CA GLY A 149 -0.94 11.43 -12.91
C GLY A 149 0.36 11.38 -12.10
N VAL A 150 1.14 10.33 -12.34
CA VAL A 150 2.44 10.11 -11.70
C VAL A 150 3.41 11.27 -11.96
N ASP A 151 3.43 11.81 -13.19
CA ASP A 151 4.35 12.87 -13.60
C ASP A 151 3.96 14.26 -13.03
N ASP A 152 2.74 14.41 -12.53
CA ASP A 152 2.26 15.66 -11.92
C ASP A 152 2.57 15.73 -10.41
N MET A 153 3.07 14.64 -9.81
CA MET A 153 3.33 14.58 -8.37
C MET A 153 4.60 15.36 -7.98
N SER A 154 4.54 16.10 -6.87
CA SER A 154 5.68 16.87 -6.35
C SER A 154 6.87 15.95 -6.03
N LEU A 155 8.09 16.37 -6.38
CA LEU A 155 9.31 15.66 -5.99
C LEU A 155 9.54 15.69 -4.47
N HIS A 156 8.96 16.66 -3.76
CA HIS A 156 9.12 16.81 -2.31
C HIS A 156 7.87 16.34 -1.61
N CYS A 157 8.03 15.32 -0.75
CA CYS A 157 6.97 14.79 0.10
C CYS A 157 7.35 15.01 1.57
N GLU A 158 6.39 15.41 2.39
CA GLU A 158 6.54 15.50 3.84
C GLU A 158 5.70 14.43 4.53
N PHE A 159 6.26 13.78 5.54
CA PHE A 159 5.54 12.81 6.37
C PHE A 159 6.11 12.80 7.80
N GLU A 160 5.27 13.02 8.81
CA GLU A 160 5.65 13.05 10.23
C GLU A 160 6.87 13.94 10.51
N SER A 161 6.86 15.17 9.98
CA SER A 161 7.96 16.16 10.04
C SER A 161 9.27 15.76 9.32
N MET A 162 9.27 14.64 8.60
CA MET A 162 10.40 14.24 7.75
C MET A 162 10.15 14.68 6.32
N ARG A 163 11.22 15.13 5.65
CA ARG A 163 11.18 15.51 4.23
C ARG A 163 11.84 14.44 3.38
N PHE A 164 11.18 14.11 2.29
CA PHE A 164 11.62 13.12 1.32
C PHE A 164 11.70 13.75 -0.06
N MET A 165 12.72 13.36 -0.81
CA MET A 165 12.72 13.45 -2.26
C MET A 165 12.16 12.13 -2.79
N VAL A 166 11.07 12.20 -3.54
CA VAL A 166 10.40 11.05 -4.12
C VAL A 166 10.46 11.17 -5.64
N GLN A 167 10.96 10.13 -6.28
CA GLN A 167 10.91 10.00 -7.73
C GLN A 167 10.15 8.74 -8.12
N LEU A 168 9.09 8.91 -8.90
CA LEU A 168 8.31 7.81 -9.45
C LEU A 168 8.82 7.50 -10.86
N GLN A 169 9.23 6.25 -11.09
CA GLN A 169 9.78 5.82 -12.38
C GLN A 169 9.05 4.57 -12.87
N LEU A 170 8.53 4.61 -14.10
CA LEU A 170 7.93 3.42 -14.71
C LEU A 170 9.00 2.34 -14.86
N LEU A 171 8.85 1.23 -14.14
CA LEU A 171 9.83 0.15 -14.12
C LEU A 171 9.39 -1.05 -14.96
N ALA A 172 8.10 -1.39 -14.88
CA ALA A 172 7.51 -2.49 -15.63
C ALA A 172 6.08 -2.14 -16.01
N PHE A 173 5.61 -2.68 -17.13
CA PHE A 173 4.22 -2.61 -17.55
C PHE A 173 3.86 -3.92 -18.22
N GLY A 174 2.57 -4.19 -18.31
CA GLY A 174 2.11 -5.44 -18.88
C GLY A 174 0.60 -5.54 -18.90
N HIS A 175 0.12 -6.77 -19.02
CA HIS A 175 -1.29 -7.07 -19.14
C HIS A 175 -1.70 -8.06 -18.06
N LEU A 176 -2.79 -7.76 -17.35
CA LEU A 176 -3.35 -8.70 -16.39
C LEU A 176 -3.78 -9.98 -17.09
N TYR A 177 -3.42 -11.12 -16.49
CA TYR A 177 -3.77 -12.46 -16.95
C TYR A 177 -3.16 -12.83 -18.31
N SER A 178 -2.04 -12.20 -18.69
CA SER A 178 -1.18 -12.69 -19.76
C SER A 178 -0.74 -14.12 -19.50
N GLY A 179 -0.81 -14.97 -20.53
CA GLY A 179 -0.38 -16.36 -20.41
C GLY A 179 1.14 -16.50 -20.30
N PRO A 180 1.62 -17.66 -19.82
CA PRO A 180 3.06 -17.97 -19.83
C PRO A 180 3.65 -17.83 -21.23
N ALA A 181 4.88 -17.30 -21.33
CA ALA A 181 5.59 -17.03 -22.58
C ALA A 181 4.91 -16.01 -23.53
N SER A 182 4.00 -15.18 -23.02
CA SER A 182 3.53 -14.02 -23.76
C SER A 182 4.67 -13.03 -24.03
N ALA A 183 4.59 -12.29 -25.13
CA ALA A 183 5.49 -11.17 -25.43
C ALA A 183 5.28 -9.99 -24.45
N VAL A 184 4.17 -9.98 -23.70
CA VAL A 184 3.86 -8.95 -22.71
C VAL A 184 3.86 -9.57 -21.31
N MET A 185 4.51 -8.91 -20.36
CA MET A 185 4.61 -9.38 -18.98
C MET A 185 3.21 -9.53 -18.34
N SER A 186 3.04 -10.64 -17.62
CA SER A 186 2.01 -10.79 -16.59
C SER A 186 2.36 -9.98 -15.34
N LEU A 187 1.38 -9.76 -14.45
CA LEU A 187 1.64 -9.08 -13.17
C LEU A 187 2.60 -9.90 -12.30
N SER A 188 2.50 -11.24 -12.36
CA SER A 188 3.43 -12.13 -11.64
C SER A 188 4.89 -11.95 -12.06
N GLU A 189 5.15 -11.86 -13.38
CA GLU A 189 6.48 -11.64 -13.94
C GLU A 189 6.97 -10.22 -13.63
N ALA A 190 6.11 -9.22 -13.78
CA ALA A 190 6.44 -7.83 -13.50
C ALA A 190 6.79 -7.60 -12.02
N LEU A 191 6.06 -8.21 -11.07
CA LEU A 191 6.40 -8.14 -9.64
C LEU A 191 7.71 -8.87 -9.33
N SER A 192 7.93 -10.04 -9.94
CA SER A 192 9.18 -10.79 -9.78
C SER A 192 10.36 -9.97 -10.26
N TYR A 193 10.24 -9.32 -11.43
CA TYR A 193 11.23 -8.39 -11.96
C TYR A 193 11.40 -7.16 -11.05
N PHE A 194 10.31 -6.54 -10.60
CA PHE A 194 10.32 -5.37 -9.73
C PHE A 194 11.16 -5.58 -8.47
N PHE A 195 10.90 -6.67 -7.75
CA PHE A 195 11.58 -6.97 -6.49
C PHE A 195 13.05 -7.41 -6.64
N THR A 196 13.57 -7.57 -7.87
CA THR A 196 15.02 -7.74 -8.06
C THR A 196 15.81 -6.46 -7.79
N ARG A 197 15.17 -5.28 -7.86
CA ARG A 197 15.85 -3.97 -7.84
C ARG A 197 15.18 -2.94 -6.94
N CYS A 198 13.89 -3.09 -6.66
CA CYS A 198 13.08 -2.08 -5.99
C CYS A 198 12.43 -2.63 -4.72
N GLN A 199 12.27 -1.77 -3.71
CA GLN A 199 11.65 -2.14 -2.43
C GLN A 199 10.17 -1.76 -2.37
N TRP A 200 9.79 -0.61 -2.93
CA TRP A 200 8.46 -0.03 -2.82
C TRP A 200 8.04 0.57 -4.15
N GLY A 201 6.76 0.44 -4.47
CA GLY A 201 6.22 0.92 -5.72
C GLY A 201 4.73 1.16 -5.70
N ILE A 202 4.25 1.68 -6.82
CA ILE A 202 2.84 1.95 -7.06
C ILE A 202 2.40 1.11 -8.25
N LEU A 203 1.36 0.30 -8.04
CA LEU A 203 0.68 -0.42 -9.08
C LEU A 203 -0.50 0.43 -9.55
N GLU A 204 -0.50 0.80 -10.81
CA GLU A 204 -1.62 1.46 -11.47
C GLU A 204 -2.28 0.49 -12.46
N CYS A 205 -3.59 0.35 -12.37
CA CYS A 205 -4.40 -0.39 -13.34
C CYS A 205 -5.79 0.26 -13.41
N GLN A 206 -6.19 0.67 -14.62
CA GLN A 206 -7.40 1.49 -14.83
C GLN A 206 -7.37 2.75 -13.95
N GLN A 207 -8.37 2.96 -13.10
CA GLN A 207 -8.44 4.10 -12.17
C GLN A 207 -7.95 3.77 -10.76
N ARG A 208 -7.44 2.55 -10.54
CA ARG A 208 -6.98 2.07 -9.23
C ARG A 208 -5.48 2.20 -9.10
N ARG A 209 -5.05 2.61 -7.91
CA ARG A 209 -3.66 2.80 -7.52
C ARG A 209 -3.44 2.17 -6.16
N LEU A 210 -2.48 1.26 -6.08
CA LEU A 210 -2.14 0.53 -4.87
C LEU A 210 -0.65 0.74 -4.58
N ALA A 211 -0.31 1.08 -3.34
CA ALA A 211 1.09 1.03 -2.92
C ALA A 211 1.44 -0.40 -2.52
N PHE A 212 2.65 -0.84 -2.85
CA PHE A 212 3.13 -2.16 -2.47
C PHE A 212 4.62 -2.14 -2.21
N GLY A 213 5.13 -3.14 -1.52
CA GLY A 213 6.56 -3.25 -1.30
C GLY A 213 6.99 -4.47 -0.52
N TYR A 214 8.28 -4.53 -0.23
CA TYR A 214 8.93 -5.58 0.54
C TYR A 214 9.98 -5.00 1.48
N THR A 215 9.95 -5.46 2.73
CA THR A 215 10.96 -5.15 3.74
C THR A 215 11.57 -6.43 4.30
N SER A 216 12.90 -6.52 4.26
CA SER A 216 13.70 -7.68 4.68
C SER A 216 13.99 -7.72 6.19
N THR A 217 13.49 -6.77 6.99
CA THR A 217 13.75 -6.74 8.43
C THR A 217 13.06 -7.87 9.18
N HIS A 218 13.47 -8.12 10.42
CA HIS A 218 12.67 -8.92 11.36
C HIS A 218 11.24 -8.39 11.41
N GLU A 219 10.25 -9.29 11.34
CA GLU A 219 8.82 -8.97 11.24
C GLU A 219 8.41 -8.09 10.05
N GLY A 220 9.28 -8.02 9.03
CA GLY A 220 8.99 -7.43 7.73
C GLY A 220 8.10 -8.33 6.85
N GLY A 221 8.29 -8.26 5.55
CA GLY A 221 7.53 -9.01 4.55
C GLY A 221 7.07 -8.14 3.38
N TYR A 222 6.25 -8.73 2.53
CA TYR A 222 5.52 -8.04 1.48
C TYR A 222 4.31 -7.32 2.06
N PHE A 223 3.96 -6.19 1.45
CA PHE A 223 2.73 -5.48 1.76
C PHE A 223 2.03 -4.91 0.53
N MET A 224 0.72 -4.69 0.69
CA MET A 224 -0.12 -3.88 -0.18
C MET A 224 -0.90 -2.90 0.68
N TYR A 225 -0.88 -1.62 0.33
CA TYR A 225 -1.70 -0.57 0.93
C TYR A 225 -2.73 -0.07 -0.08
N ASP A 226 -3.97 0.10 0.40
CA ASP A 226 -5.09 0.63 -0.35
C ASP A 226 -5.90 1.60 0.52
N CYS A 227 -6.42 2.64 -0.12
CA CYS A 227 -7.31 3.62 0.51
C CYS A 227 -8.44 4.06 -0.42
N SER A 228 -8.67 3.33 -1.51
CA SER A 228 -9.69 3.64 -2.52
C SER A 228 -11.03 2.95 -2.27
N GLU A 229 -11.04 1.89 -1.47
CA GLU A 229 -12.23 1.07 -1.23
C GLU A 229 -13.27 1.79 -0.34
N TRP A 230 -14.49 1.87 -0.88
CA TRP A 230 -15.68 2.39 -0.24
C TRP A 230 -16.83 1.42 -0.47
N ASP A 231 -17.67 1.20 0.54
CA ASP A 231 -18.77 0.24 0.50
C ASP A 231 -18.32 -1.18 0.15
N ARG A 232 -19.09 -1.84 -0.71
CA ARG A 232 -18.94 -3.25 -1.06
C ARG A 232 -17.81 -3.40 -2.08
N PRO A 233 -17.02 -4.49 -1.98
CA PRO A 233 -17.25 -5.68 -1.16
C PRO A 233 -16.58 -5.65 0.22
N ILE A 234 -15.69 -4.70 0.49
CA ILE A 234 -14.83 -4.70 1.68
C ILE A 234 -15.56 -4.17 2.92
N PHE A 235 -16.25 -3.04 2.80
CA PHE A 235 -16.87 -2.32 3.91
C PHE A 235 -18.40 -2.46 3.92
N PRO A 236 -19.04 -2.24 5.08
CA PRO A 236 -20.48 -1.97 5.12
C PRO A 236 -20.85 -0.75 4.26
N ASN A 237 -22.14 -0.57 3.99
CA ASN A 237 -22.61 0.59 3.25
C ASN A 237 -22.28 1.90 4.02
N ASP A 238 -21.99 2.94 3.25
CA ASP A 238 -21.57 4.29 3.63
C ASP A 238 -20.32 4.33 4.50
N MET A 239 -19.41 3.37 4.27
CA MET A 239 -18.15 3.27 5.02
C MET A 239 -16.98 2.98 4.09
N GLY A 240 -15.81 3.51 4.46
CA GLY A 240 -14.52 3.19 3.85
C GLY A 240 -13.41 3.51 4.83
N ALA A 241 -12.23 2.94 4.59
CA ALA A 241 -11.02 3.25 5.33
C ALA A 241 -9.80 2.84 4.52
N SER A 242 -8.63 3.39 4.87
CA SER A 242 -7.37 2.83 4.41
C SER A 242 -7.03 1.52 5.13
N TYR A 243 -6.30 0.65 4.45
CA TYR A 243 -5.83 -0.61 5.02
C TYR A 243 -4.54 -1.08 4.36
N ILE A 244 -3.84 -1.96 5.09
CA ILE A 244 -2.66 -2.65 4.60
C ILE A 244 -2.84 -4.16 4.80
N LEU A 245 -2.45 -4.92 3.77
CA LEU A 245 -2.33 -6.36 3.83
C LEU A 245 -0.85 -6.73 3.87
N ARG A 246 -0.46 -7.52 4.88
CA ARG A 246 0.91 -8.02 5.06
C ARG A 246 0.97 -9.50 4.77
N THR A 247 2.02 -9.95 4.09
CA THR A 247 2.32 -11.37 3.88
C THR A 247 3.83 -11.66 3.81
N LYS A 248 4.22 -12.91 4.02
CA LYS A 248 5.61 -13.38 3.85
C LYS A 248 5.88 -13.94 2.45
N GLN A 249 4.87 -14.09 1.60
CA GLN A 249 4.99 -14.80 0.31
C GLN A 249 4.51 -13.93 -0.86
N LEU A 250 5.32 -13.84 -1.91
CA LEU A 250 5.01 -13.04 -3.10
C LEU A 250 3.71 -13.47 -3.79
N ILE A 251 3.41 -14.77 -3.84
CA ILE A 251 2.16 -15.28 -4.43
C ILE A 251 0.92 -14.81 -3.67
N ILE A 252 1.02 -14.62 -2.35
CA ILE A 252 -0.08 -14.09 -1.54
C ILE A 252 -0.23 -12.59 -1.77
N LEU A 253 0.87 -11.85 -1.96
CA LEU A 253 0.81 -10.44 -2.37
C LEU A 253 0.13 -10.32 -3.72
N LEU A 254 0.52 -11.14 -4.71
CA LEU A 254 -0.10 -11.17 -6.03
C LEU A 254 -1.61 -11.46 -5.93
N TYR A 255 -2.02 -12.44 -5.12
CA TYR A 255 -3.44 -12.70 -4.85
C TYR A 255 -4.17 -11.48 -4.28
N CYS A 256 -3.56 -10.80 -3.29
CA CYS A 256 -4.14 -9.60 -2.69
C CYS A 256 -4.33 -8.49 -3.73
N LEU A 257 -3.33 -8.23 -4.57
CA LEU A 257 -3.38 -7.22 -5.64
C LEU A 257 -4.48 -7.55 -6.64
N ILE A 258 -4.56 -8.79 -7.13
CA ILE A 258 -5.57 -9.21 -8.12
C ILE A 258 -7.00 -9.07 -7.59
N VAL A 259 -7.24 -9.54 -6.36
CA VAL A 259 -8.58 -9.45 -5.74
C VAL A 259 -8.95 -8.00 -5.42
N THR A 260 -7.99 -7.16 -5.04
CA THR A 260 -8.22 -5.74 -4.76
C THR A 260 -8.46 -4.93 -6.02
N LEU A 261 -7.73 -5.22 -7.11
CA LEU A 261 -7.98 -4.61 -8.43
C LEU A 261 -9.35 -5.03 -8.99
N ASN A 262 -9.75 -6.28 -8.78
CA ASN A 262 -11.03 -6.85 -9.20
C ASN A 262 -11.36 -6.66 -10.69
N VAL A 263 -10.34 -6.73 -11.55
CA VAL A 263 -10.49 -6.53 -13.00
C VAL A 263 -10.92 -7.85 -13.66
N GLN A 264 -12.17 -7.93 -14.13
CA GLN A 264 -12.75 -9.13 -14.75
C GLN A 264 -12.49 -9.27 -16.25
N GLN A 265 -11.50 -8.55 -16.78
CA GLN A 265 -11.17 -8.56 -18.21
C GLN A 265 -9.70 -8.95 -18.41
N LYS A 266 -9.43 -9.77 -19.42
CA LYS A 266 -8.06 -10.11 -19.87
C LYS A 266 -7.44 -8.96 -20.64
N ASN A 267 -6.11 -8.91 -20.63
CA ASN A 267 -5.32 -7.95 -21.42
C ASN A 267 -5.58 -6.49 -21.02
N VAL A 268 -5.95 -6.25 -19.77
CA VAL A 268 -6.02 -4.90 -19.22
C VAL A 268 -4.62 -4.48 -18.78
N GLU A 269 -4.19 -3.31 -19.26
CA GLU A 269 -2.86 -2.79 -18.99
C GLU A 269 -2.69 -2.45 -17.50
N PHE A 270 -1.51 -2.77 -16.97
CA PHE A 270 -1.04 -2.30 -15.69
C PHE A 270 0.34 -1.65 -15.84
N ARG A 271 0.67 -0.77 -14.90
CA ARG A 271 1.98 -0.12 -14.76
C ARG A 271 2.49 -0.28 -13.34
N LEU A 272 3.77 -0.65 -13.19
CA LEU A 272 4.49 -0.67 -11.93
C LEU A 272 5.51 0.47 -11.93
N TYR A 273 5.31 1.41 -11.03
CA TYR A 273 6.24 2.51 -10.80
C TYR A 273 7.10 2.19 -9.59
N ASN A 274 8.42 2.29 -9.72
CA ASN A 274 9.33 2.34 -8.58
C ASN A 274 9.13 3.68 -7.86
N ALA A 275 9.02 3.65 -6.52
CA ALA A 275 9.08 4.84 -5.70
C ALA A 275 10.48 4.94 -5.08
N ASP A 276 11.37 5.66 -5.76
CA ASP A 276 12.70 5.95 -5.24
C ASP A 276 12.58 7.07 -4.20
N ILE A 277 13.01 6.78 -2.96
CA ILE A 277 12.74 7.62 -1.79
C ILE A 277 14.06 7.90 -1.09
N ALA A 278 14.47 9.17 -1.12
CA ALA A 278 15.64 9.67 -0.41
C ALA A 278 15.21 10.62 0.70
N ARG A 279 15.62 10.36 1.94
CA ARG A 279 15.38 11.27 3.06
C ARG A 279 16.30 12.49 2.95
N ILE A 280 15.72 13.68 2.99
CA ILE A 280 16.47 14.93 3.01
C ILE A 280 16.92 15.18 4.45
N GLN A 281 18.24 15.28 4.67
CA GLN A 281 18.78 15.69 5.98
C GLN A 281 18.71 17.22 6.09
N ASN A 282 18.09 17.73 7.16
CA ASN A 282 18.19 19.15 7.49
C ASN A 282 19.60 19.41 8.02
N ASN A 283 20.49 19.95 7.20
CA ASN A 283 21.79 20.46 7.65
C ASN A 283 21.64 21.81 8.36
N GLU A 284 20.82 21.90 9.40
CA GLU A 284 20.70 23.12 10.21
C GLU A 284 21.85 23.26 11.23
N ASN A 285 22.68 22.22 11.42
CA ASN A 285 23.78 22.24 12.40
C ASN A 285 25.19 22.42 11.82
N LYS A 286 25.37 22.59 10.51
CA LYS A 286 26.73 22.81 9.95
C LYS A 286 27.21 24.26 9.99
N TYR A 287 26.31 25.24 10.13
CA TYR A 287 26.70 26.65 10.20
C TYR A 287 26.85 27.17 11.64
N ALA A 288 26.41 26.41 12.65
CA ALA A 288 26.56 26.79 14.06
C ALA A 288 27.93 26.42 14.65
N GLU A 289 28.59 25.37 14.13
CA GLU A 289 29.94 24.99 14.56
C GLU A 289 31.03 25.89 13.95
N ASP A 290 30.84 26.37 12.71
CA ASP A 290 31.78 27.28 12.07
C ASP A 290 31.79 28.68 12.74
N ASP A 291 30.63 29.18 13.17
CA ASP A 291 30.54 30.44 13.93
C ASP A 291 31.18 30.34 15.32
N GLU A 292 31.08 29.19 16.00
CA GLU A 292 31.74 28.98 17.30
C GLU A 292 33.28 28.87 17.16
N VAL A 293 33.76 28.27 16.08
CA VAL A 293 35.20 28.18 15.77
C VAL A 293 35.75 29.54 15.37
N GLU A 294 35.02 30.34 14.59
CA GLU A 294 35.46 31.70 14.20
C GLU A 294 35.51 32.67 15.40
N VAL A 295 34.57 32.56 16.34
CA VAL A 295 34.55 33.35 17.58
C VAL A 295 35.67 32.93 18.55
N LYS A 296 35.99 31.64 18.64
CA LYS A 296 37.13 31.14 19.44
C LYS A 296 38.48 31.57 18.84
N THR A 297 38.61 31.55 17.52
CA THR A 297 39.86 31.94 16.84
C THR A 297 40.14 33.45 16.95
N LYS A 298 39.11 34.30 16.91
CA LYS A 298 39.25 35.75 17.10
C LYS A 298 39.58 36.16 18.55
N LYS A 299 39.30 35.33 19.55
CA LYS A 299 39.66 35.59 20.96
C LYS A 299 41.12 35.25 21.28
N THR A 300 41.74 34.32 20.56
CA THR A 300 43.13 33.91 20.81
C THR A 300 44.16 34.86 20.18
N LEU A 301 43.76 35.72 19.25
CA LEU A 301 44.64 36.69 18.54
C LEU A 301 44.75 38.07 19.22
N LYS A 302 44.25 38.24 20.45
CA LYS A 302 44.24 39.52 21.18
C LYS A 302 45.07 39.55 22.46
N HIS A 303 46.03 38.65 22.64
CA HIS A 303 47.08 38.75 23.67
C HIS A 303 48.47 38.58 23.04
#